data_AF-A0A9D4XVB1-F1
#
_entry.id   AF-A0A9D4XVB1-F1
#
_cell.length_a   1.000
_cell.length_b   1.000
_cell.length_c   1.000
_cell.angle_alpha   90.00
_cell.angle_beta   90.00
_cell.angle_gamma   90.00
#
_symmetry.space_group_name_H-M   'P 1'
#
loop_
_entity.id
_entity.type
_entity.pdbx_description
1 polymer ?
#
loop_
_entity_poly.entity_id
_entity_poly.type
_entity_poly.pdbx_seq_one_letter_code
_entity_poly.pdbx_strand_id
1 'polypeptide(L)'
;MEAEIPSGQVSTSIAIADSEKDEYSINDSPIEQVRLTVPITDDPSQPALTFRTWFLGLTSCVLLAFVNQFLGYRTNPLKITSVSAQIITLPLGKLMAATLPTQPIQVPLTTWSFSLNPGPFSLKEHVLITIFASSGSSGVYAISIITIVKAFYHKNIHPVAAYLLALSTQMLGYGWAGIFRRFLVDSPYMWWPENLVQVSLFRAFHEKEKRPKGGTSRLQFF
;
A
#
# COMPACT_ATOMS: atom_id res chain seq x y z
N MET A 1 -32.98 39.66 -32.35
CA MET A 1 -32.05 38.94 -33.24
C MET A 1 -31.49 37.82 -32.40
N GLU A 2 -32.37 36.86 -32.11
CA GLU A 2 -32.08 35.69 -31.29
C GLU A 2 -31.31 34.72 -32.17
N ALA A 3 -30.05 34.47 -31.82
CA ALA A 3 -29.26 33.42 -32.44
C ALA A 3 -29.77 32.07 -31.88
N GLU A 4 -30.53 31.34 -32.68
CA GLU A 4 -30.88 29.95 -32.40
C GLU A 4 -29.59 29.10 -32.47
N ILE A 5 -29.15 28.60 -31.32
CA ILE A 5 -28.07 27.63 -31.22
C ILE A 5 -28.65 26.27 -31.65
N PRO A 6 -28.06 25.56 -32.62
CA PRO A 6 -28.65 24.36 -33.19
C PRO A 6 -28.73 23.24 -32.14
N SER A 7 -29.95 22.81 -31.84
CA SER A 7 -30.34 21.78 -30.85
C SER A 7 -29.62 20.43 -31.02
N GLY A 8 -29.09 20.14 -32.21
CA GLY A 8 -28.36 18.91 -32.51
C GLY A 8 -27.01 18.78 -31.78
N GLN A 9 -26.28 19.88 -31.52
CA GLN A 9 -24.98 19.79 -30.84
C GLN A 9 -25.09 19.53 -29.33
N VAL A 10 -26.18 19.99 -28.71
CA VAL A 10 -26.44 19.79 -27.28
C VAL A 10 -26.81 18.33 -26.99
N SER A 11 -27.65 17.71 -27.82
CA SER A 11 -28.01 16.30 -27.66
C SER A 11 -26.83 15.34 -27.84
N THR A 12 -25.91 15.62 -28.78
CA THR A 12 -24.72 14.77 -28.96
C THR A 12 -23.74 14.94 -27.79
N SER A 13 -23.60 16.14 -27.24
CA SER A 13 -22.74 16.39 -26.07
C SER A 13 -23.27 15.70 -24.80
N ILE A 14 -24.59 15.68 -24.62
CA ILE A 14 -25.26 15.00 -23.50
C ILE A 14 -25.17 13.48 -23.67
N ALA A 15 -25.36 12.95 -24.88
CA ALA A 15 -25.22 11.52 -25.16
C ALA A 15 -23.77 11.01 -24.99
N ILE A 16 -22.76 11.83 -25.32
CA ILE A 16 -21.35 11.52 -25.06
C ILE A 16 -21.05 11.58 -23.55
N ALA A 17 -21.61 12.55 -22.82
CA ALA A 17 -21.43 12.67 -21.37
C ALA A 17 -22.17 11.57 -20.57
N ASP A 18 -23.32 11.10 -21.05
CA ASP A 18 -24.05 9.98 -20.44
C ASP A 18 -23.42 8.64 -20.81
N SER A 19 -22.91 8.45 -22.02
CA SER A 19 -22.17 7.22 -22.38
C SER A 19 -20.82 7.09 -21.64
N GLU A 20 -20.11 8.20 -21.38
CA GLU A 20 -18.94 8.19 -20.49
C GLU A 20 -19.34 7.81 -19.05
N LYS A 21 -20.44 8.36 -18.50
CA LYS A 21 -20.92 8.01 -17.15
C LYS A 21 -21.34 6.56 -17.04
N ASP A 22 -21.96 6.01 -18.08
CA ASP A 22 -22.41 4.62 -18.09
C ASP A 22 -21.22 3.65 -18.14
N GLU A 23 -20.13 3.97 -18.85
CA GLU A 23 -18.90 3.16 -18.84
C GLU A 23 -18.18 3.20 -17.48
N TYR A 24 -18.23 4.34 -16.77
CA TYR A 24 -17.79 4.43 -15.36
C TYR A 24 -18.70 3.66 -14.39
N SER A 25 -19.99 3.49 -14.70
CA SER A 25 -20.93 2.74 -13.86
C SER A 25 -20.73 1.21 -13.93
N ILE A 26 -20.17 0.71 -15.03
CA ILE A 26 -19.96 -0.72 -15.27
C ILE A 26 -18.71 -1.24 -14.52
N ASN A 27 -17.74 -0.37 -14.23
CA ASN A 27 -16.52 -0.69 -13.49
C ASN A 27 -16.57 -0.33 -12.00
N ASP A 28 -17.76 0.00 -11.49
CA ASP A 28 -17.93 0.43 -10.11
C ASP A 28 -18.08 -0.78 -9.18
N SER A 29 -17.48 -0.71 -7.99
CA SER A 29 -17.59 -1.80 -7.02
C SER A 29 -19.03 -1.90 -6.50
N PRO A 30 -19.59 -3.10 -6.29
CA PRO A 30 -20.97 -3.27 -5.82
C PRO A 30 -21.20 -2.77 -4.37
N ILE A 31 -20.13 -2.44 -3.64
CA ILE A 31 -20.13 -2.11 -2.23
C ILE A 31 -19.90 -0.60 -2.05
N GLU A 32 -20.91 0.11 -1.54
CA GLU A 32 -20.89 1.57 -1.39
C GLU A 32 -19.66 2.12 -0.66
N GLN A 33 -19.22 1.45 0.41
CA GLN A 33 -18.06 1.87 1.19
C GLN A 33 -16.77 1.85 0.36
N VAL A 34 -16.62 0.90 -0.55
CA VAL A 34 -15.47 0.80 -1.45
C VAL A 34 -15.53 1.92 -2.48
N ARG A 35 -16.71 2.18 -3.05
CA ARG A 35 -16.95 3.27 -4.03
C ARG A 35 -16.57 4.64 -3.48
N LEU A 36 -16.90 4.91 -2.22
CA LEU A 36 -16.61 6.19 -1.57
C LEU A 36 -15.13 6.34 -1.22
N THR A 37 -14.43 5.23 -0.98
CA THR A 37 -13.07 5.22 -0.45
C THR A 37 -11.98 5.00 -1.51
N VAL A 38 -12.27 4.36 -2.64
CA VAL A 38 -11.28 4.03 -3.67
C VAL A 38 -11.61 4.78 -4.98
N PRO A 39 -10.67 5.53 -5.57
CA PRO A 39 -10.88 6.10 -6.90
C PRO A 39 -10.87 5.01 -7.98
N ILE A 40 -11.73 5.17 -8.98
CA ILE A 40 -11.85 4.23 -10.12
C ILE A 40 -10.69 4.42 -11.12
N THR A 41 -9.99 5.54 -11.05
CA THR A 41 -8.89 5.88 -11.97
C THR A 41 -7.53 5.46 -11.41
N ASP A 42 -6.77 4.71 -12.21
CA ASP A 42 -5.35 4.41 -11.96
C ASP A 42 -4.49 4.83 -13.16
N ASP A 43 -3.28 5.34 -12.88
CA ASP A 43 -2.29 5.68 -13.90
C ASP A 43 -1.19 4.61 -13.97
N PRO A 44 -1.20 3.73 -14.98
CA PRO A 44 -0.27 2.61 -15.07
C PRO A 44 1.18 3.03 -15.39
N SER A 45 1.42 4.28 -15.78
CA SER A 45 2.77 4.77 -16.16
C SER A 45 3.63 5.17 -14.95
N GLN A 46 3.05 5.29 -13.76
CA GLN A 46 3.76 5.74 -12.57
C GLN A 46 4.72 4.67 -12.02
N PRO A 47 5.99 5.02 -11.74
CA PRO A 47 6.97 4.09 -11.19
C PRO A 47 6.63 3.70 -9.75
N ALA A 48 6.46 2.41 -9.50
CA ALA A 48 6.09 1.88 -8.18
C ALA A 48 7.27 1.18 -7.45
N LEU A 49 8.11 0.46 -8.20
CA LEU A 49 9.24 -0.32 -7.67
C LEU A 49 10.55 0.47 -7.79
N THR A 50 10.67 1.56 -7.06
CA THR A 50 11.87 2.39 -7.04
C THR A 50 12.81 2.00 -5.90
N PHE A 51 14.05 2.50 -5.92
CA PHE A 51 15.03 2.24 -4.86
C PHE A 51 14.52 2.67 -3.48
N ARG A 52 13.83 3.82 -3.40
CA ARG A 52 13.23 4.28 -2.13
C ARG A 52 12.19 3.31 -1.58
N THR A 53 11.37 2.69 -2.44
CA THR A 53 10.40 1.66 -2.04
C THR A 53 11.09 0.46 -1.41
N TRP A 54 12.17 -0.03 -2.04
CA TRP A 54 12.93 -1.16 -1.50
C TRP A 54 13.63 -0.81 -0.20
N PHE A 55 14.36 0.32 -0.15
CA PHE A 55 15.12 0.72 1.02
C PHE A 55 14.21 1.01 2.23
N LEU A 56 13.18 1.85 2.06
CA LEU A 56 12.24 2.17 3.14
C LEU A 56 11.36 0.98 3.49
N GLY A 57 10.94 0.19 2.51
CA GLY A 57 10.12 -1.02 2.68
C GLY A 57 10.84 -2.09 3.50
N LEU A 58 12.05 -2.49 3.08
CA LEU A 58 12.86 -3.49 3.78
C LEU A 58 13.22 -3.01 5.19
N THR A 59 13.65 -1.76 5.34
CA THR A 59 14.02 -1.21 6.65
C THR A 59 12.81 -1.18 7.58
N SER A 60 11.65 -0.70 7.10
CA SER A 60 10.42 -0.70 7.89
C SER A 60 9.98 -2.11 8.26
N CYS A 61 10.05 -3.07 7.33
CA CYS A 61 9.72 -4.48 7.58
C CYS A 61 10.58 -5.08 8.70
N VAL A 62 11.91 -4.94 8.60
CA VAL A 62 12.85 -5.48 9.59
C VAL A 62 12.65 -4.83 10.96
N LEU A 63 12.51 -3.50 11.01
CA LEU A 63 12.29 -2.78 12.26
C LEU A 63 10.98 -3.18 12.93
N LEU A 64 9.88 -3.22 12.17
CA LEU A 64 8.57 -3.58 12.72
C LEU A 64 8.52 -5.04 13.17
N ALA A 65 9.15 -5.96 12.42
CA ALA A 65 9.27 -7.35 12.82
C ALA A 65 10.06 -7.51 14.12
N PHE A 66 11.21 -6.83 14.24
CA PHE A 66 12.02 -6.86 15.45
C PHE A 66 11.26 -6.30 16.66
N VAL A 67 10.68 -5.10 16.53
CA VAL A 67 9.99 -4.43 17.64
C VAL A 67 8.76 -5.22 18.07
N ASN A 68 7.93 -5.70 17.14
CA ASN A 68 6.75 -6.50 17.48
C ASN A 68 7.14 -7.84 18.12
N GLN A 69 8.17 -8.51 17.60
CA GLN A 69 8.61 -9.77 18.19
C GLN A 69 9.18 -9.57 19.60
N PHE A 70 9.94 -8.51 19.82
CA PHE A 70 10.50 -8.15 21.12
C PHE A 70 9.40 -7.78 22.13
N LEU A 71 8.44 -6.95 21.73
CA LEU A 71 7.33 -6.54 22.59
C LEU A 71 6.34 -7.68 22.86
N GLY A 72 6.24 -8.67 21.96
CA GLY A 72 5.38 -9.84 22.12
C GLY A 72 5.77 -10.76 23.27
N TYR A 73 7.04 -10.75 23.71
CA TYR A 73 7.49 -11.52 24.87
C TYR A 73 7.30 -10.80 26.21
N ARG A 74 6.79 -9.56 26.22
CA ARG A 74 6.48 -8.85 27.46
C ARG A 74 5.20 -9.37 28.09
N THR A 75 5.08 -9.25 29.41
CA THR A 75 3.89 -9.61 30.19
C THR A 75 2.62 -8.93 29.67
N ASN A 76 2.73 -7.67 29.25
CA ASN A 76 1.70 -6.95 28.52
C ASN A 76 2.19 -6.73 27.08
N PRO A 77 1.77 -7.57 26.11
CA PRO A 77 2.26 -7.47 24.74
C PRO A 77 1.73 -6.19 24.09
N LEU A 78 2.62 -5.45 23.46
CA LEU A 78 2.29 -4.27 22.68
C LEU A 78 2.51 -4.58 21.20
N LYS A 79 1.52 -4.26 20.36
CA LYS A 79 1.60 -4.45 18.91
C LYS A 79 1.59 -3.10 18.20
N ILE A 80 2.62 -2.87 17.40
CA ILE A 80 2.73 -1.71 16.51
C ILE A 80 2.22 -2.10 15.13
N THR A 81 1.19 -1.40 14.66
CA THR A 81 0.54 -1.66 13.37
C THR A 81 1.30 -1.01 12.21
N SER A 82 1.02 -1.47 10.99
CA SER A 82 1.57 -0.90 9.75
C SER A 82 1.19 0.57 9.54
N VAL A 83 0.10 1.04 10.15
CA VAL A 83 -0.36 2.45 10.07
C VAL A 83 0.69 3.40 10.64
N SER A 84 1.41 3.02 11.70
CA SER A 84 2.50 3.84 12.23
C SER A 84 3.63 4.00 11.21
N ALA A 85 3.97 2.93 10.48
CA ALA A 85 4.95 2.99 9.39
C ALA A 85 4.42 3.83 8.22
N GLN A 86 3.13 3.75 7.91
CA GLN A 86 2.48 4.60 6.89
C GLN A 86 2.66 6.09 7.20
N ILE A 87 2.43 6.52 8.44
CA ILE A 87 2.60 7.92 8.85
C ILE A 87 4.06 8.37 8.75
N ILE A 88 5.01 7.55 9.22
CA ILE A 88 6.44 7.88 9.25
C ILE A 88 7.07 7.87 7.85
N THR A 89 6.61 6.98 6.98
CA THR A 89 7.17 6.84 5.62
C THR A 89 6.86 8.06 4.76
N LEU A 90 5.77 8.79 4.99
CA LEU A 90 5.41 9.97 4.19
C LEU A 90 6.47 11.09 4.25
N PRO A 91 6.88 11.61 5.43
CA PRO A 91 7.93 12.63 5.51
C PRO A 91 9.29 12.08 5.06
N LEU A 92 9.62 10.82 5.39
CA LEU A 92 10.88 10.20 4.95
C LEU A 92 10.95 10.02 3.43
N GLY A 93 9.87 9.59 2.80
CA GLY A 93 9.76 9.43 1.35
C GLY A 93 9.86 10.76 0.62
N LYS A 94 9.25 11.83 1.15
CA LYS A 94 9.39 13.20 0.63
C LYS A 94 10.81 13.74 0.82
N LEU A 95 11.44 13.49 1.97
CA LEU A 95 12.84 13.87 2.23
C LEU A 95 13.78 13.16 1.27
N MET A 96 13.63 11.84 1.09
CA MET A 96 14.40 11.08 0.11
C MET A 96 14.16 11.57 -1.32
N ALA A 97 12.91 11.89 -1.69
CA ALA A 97 12.63 12.47 -3.01
C ALA A 97 13.29 13.85 -3.21
N ALA A 98 13.51 14.64 -2.16
CA ALA A 98 14.17 15.94 -2.22
C ALA A 98 15.71 15.86 -2.17
N THR A 99 16.25 14.82 -1.53
CA THR A 99 17.70 14.68 -1.28
C THR A 99 18.40 13.75 -2.26
N LEU A 100 17.71 12.77 -2.85
CA LEU A 100 18.35 11.85 -3.80
C LEU A 100 18.60 12.53 -5.16
N PRO A 101 19.81 12.35 -5.73
CA PRO A 101 20.15 12.91 -7.02
C PRO A 101 19.29 12.30 -8.13
N THR A 102 18.70 13.15 -8.96
CA THR A 102 17.92 12.78 -10.16
C THR A 102 18.80 12.24 -11.29
N GLN A 103 20.12 12.30 -11.14
CA GLN A 103 21.04 11.90 -12.19
C GLN A 103 21.00 10.37 -12.41
N PRO A 104 20.86 9.91 -13.66
CA PRO A 104 20.94 8.50 -13.98
C PRO A 104 22.35 8.00 -13.69
N ILE A 105 22.47 7.08 -12.71
CA ILE A 105 23.74 6.41 -12.45
C ILE A 105 23.90 5.33 -13.50
N GLN A 106 24.89 5.49 -14.37
CA GLN A 106 25.31 4.44 -15.29
C GLN A 106 26.13 3.42 -14.51
N VAL A 107 25.74 2.16 -14.58
CA VAL A 107 26.49 1.09 -13.93
C VAL A 107 27.77 0.84 -14.75
N PRO A 108 28.98 1.00 -14.20
CA PRO A 108 30.20 0.72 -14.95
C PRO A 108 30.19 -0.76 -15.39
N LEU A 109 30.41 -1.01 -16.69
CA LEU A 109 30.31 -2.29 -17.43
C LEU A 109 28.95 -2.71 -18.00
N THR A 110 27.86 -1.95 -17.85
CA THR A 110 26.60 -2.26 -18.57
C THR A 110 25.96 -1.02 -19.21
N THR A 111 25.13 -1.20 -20.24
CA THR A 111 24.32 -0.13 -20.84
C THR A 111 23.11 0.28 -19.97
N TRP A 112 23.03 -0.25 -18.75
CA TRP A 112 21.94 0.01 -17.83
C TRP A 112 22.17 1.31 -17.06
N SER A 113 21.26 2.26 -17.26
CA SER A 113 21.16 3.48 -16.48
C SER A 113 20.00 3.36 -15.51
N PHE A 114 20.26 3.44 -14.20
CA PHE A 114 19.21 3.48 -13.19
C PHE A 114 19.15 4.87 -12.57
N SER A 115 17.98 5.49 -12.58
CA SER A 115 17.75 6.74 -11.83
C SER A 115 17.30 6.39 -10.42
N LEU A 116 18.05 6.89 -9.43
CA LEU A 116 17.71 6.77 -8.02
C LEU A 116 16.46 7.58 -7.63
N ASN A 117 16.09 8.58 -8.44
CA ASN A 117 14.95 9.46 -8.20
C ASN A 117 14.18 9.68 -9.51
N PRO A 118 13.28 8.75 -9.89
CA PRO A 118 12.52 8.85 -11.14
C PRO A 118 11.41 9.91 -11.09
N GLY A 119 11.12 10.51 -9.92
CA GLY A 119 10.09 11.54 -9.80
C GLY A 119 9.64 11.80 -8.35
N PRO A 120 8.61 12.63 -8.15
CA PRO A 120 8.06 12.91 -6.82
C PRO A 120 7.57 11.64 -6.12
N PHE A 121 7.52 11.65 -4.79
CA PHE A 121 7.01 10.51 -4.01
C PHE A 121 5.54 10.25 -4.36
N SER A 122 5.27 9.09 -4.94
CA SER A 122 3.95 8.70 -5.43
C SER A 122 3.16 7.91 -4.38
N LEU A 123 1.83 7.91 -4.53
CA LEU A 123 0.93 7.08 -3.73
C LEU A 123 1.30 5.60 -3.81
N LYS A 124 1.66 5.10 -5.01
CA LYS A 124 1.98 3.69 -5.26
C LYS A 124 3.17 3.21 -4.45
N GLU A 125 4.22 4.03 -4.40
CA GLU A 125 5.42 3.71 -3.61
C GLU A 125 5.11 3.74 -2.12
N HIS A 126 4.29 4.69 -1.66
CA HIS A 126 3.86 4.73 -0.26
C HIS A 126 3.05 3.49 0.15
N VAL A 127 2.13 3.08 -0.71
CA VAL A 127 1.33 1.86 -0.53
C VAL A 127 2.25 0.64 -0.49
N LEU A 128 3.18 0.49 -1.43
CA LEU A 128 4.12 -0.63 -1.46
C LEU A 128 4.99 -0.70 -0.19
N ILE A 129 5.56 0.42 0.26
CA ILE A 129 6.35 0.46 1.50
C ILE A 129 5.50 -0.01 2.69
N THR A 130 4.22 0.38 2.74
CA THR A 130 3.33 -0.01 3.82
C THR A 130 2.95 -1.49 3.75
N ILE A 131 2.85 -2.08 2.56
CA ILE A 131 2.68 -3.53 2.39
C ILE A 131 3.90 -4.29 2.95
N PHE A 132 5.12 -3.82 2.68
CA PHE A 132 6.33 -4.37 3.31
C PHE A 132 6.31 -4.23 4.84
N ALA A 133 5.88 -3.08 5.36
CA ALA A 133 5.76 -2.90 6.80
C ALA A 133 4.69 -3.83 7.42
N SER A 134 3.57 -4.05 6.73
CA SER A 134 2.49 -4.94 7.16
C SER A 134 2.96 -6.39 7.29
N SER A 135 3.75 -6.88 6.33
CA SER A 135 4.32 -8.23 6.41
C SER A 135 5.29 -8.41 7.57
N GLY A 136 5.97 -7.35 8.01
CA GLY A 136 6.78 -7.35 9.23
C GLY A 136 5.96 -7.32 10.53
N SER A 137 4.79 -6.67 10.54
CA SER A 137 3.93 -6.53 11.74
C SER A 137 3.16 -7.81 12.11
N SER A 138 2.89 -8.69 11.14
CA SER A 138 2.05 -9.88 11.34
C SER A 138 2.72 -10.99 12.17
N GLY A 139 4.05 -10.97 12.31
CA GLY A 139 4.81 -11.98 13.05
C GLY A 139 4.86 -13.34 12.33
N VAL A 140 5.75 -14.23 12.79
CA VAL A 140 5.96 -15.55 12.18
C VAL A 140 5.39 -16.62 13.08
N TYR A 141 4.39 -17.37 12.61
CA TYR A 141 3.68 -18.37 13.41
C TYR A 141 4.61 -19.45 13.99
N ALA A 142 5.60 -19.91 13.22
CA ALA A 142 6.56 -20.92 13.68
C ALA A 142 7.38 -20.48 14.92
N ILE A 143 7.55 -19.17 15.15
CA ILE A 143 8.25 -18.66 16.35
C ILE A 143 7.52 -19.10 17.62
N SER A 144 6.19 -19.14 17.61
CA SER A 144 5.39 -19.62 18.74
C SER A 144 5.66 -21.10 19.03
N ILE A 145 5.75 -21.93 17.99
CA ILE A 145 6.09 -23.36 18.12
C ILE A 145 7.49 -23.52 18.73
N ILE A 146 8.48 -22.81 18.18
CA ILE A 146 9.87 -22.84 18.66
C ILE A 146 9.95 -22.38 20.12
N THR A 147 9.20 -21.32 20.47
CA THR A 147 9.12 -20.79 21.83
C THR A 147 8.57 -21.83 22.78
N ILE A 148 7.48 -22.53 22.44
CA ILE A 148 6.89 -23.57 23.28
C ILE A 148 7.87 -24.72 23.50
N VAL A 149 8.57 -25.18 22.46
CA VAL A 149 9.55 -26.27 22.58
C VAL A 149 10.72 -25.89 23.50
N LYS A 150 11.19 -24.64 23.42
CA LYS A 150 12.27 -24.16 24.30
C LYS A 150 11.80 -23.89 25.73
N ALA A 151 10.66 -23.23 25.90
CA ALA A 151 10.18 -22.75 27.19
C ALA A 151 9.51 -23.84 28.04
N PHE A 152 8.68 -24.70 27.43
CA PHE A 152 7.92 -25.73 28.15
C PHE A 152 8.56 -27.11 28.10
N TYR A 153 9.11 -27.50 26.94
CA TYR A 153 9.70 -28.84 26.77
C TYR A 153 11.21 -28.87 27.05
N HIS A 154 11.83 -27.72 27.31
CA HIS A 154 13.26 -27.57 27.59
C HIS A 154 14.18 -28.28 26.57
N LYS A 155 13.73 -28.39 25.31
CA LYS A 155 14.51 -29.00 24.23
C LYS A 155 15.17 -27.95 23.35
N ASN A 156 16.43 -28.20 23.01
CA ASN A 156 17.17 -27.38 22.07
C ASN A 156 16.91 -27.86 20.64
N ILE A 157 16.36 -26.97 19.81
CA ILE A 157 16.23 -27.17 18.36
C ILE A 157 17.44 -26.54 17.69
N HIS A 158 18.04 -27.23 16.73
CA HIS A 158 19.12 -26.68 15.91
C HIS A 158 18.62 -25.42 15.17
N PRO A 159 19.36 -24.29 15.17
CA PRO A 159 18.89 -23.02 14.60
C PRO A 159 18.51 -23.12 13.12
N VAL A 160 19.20 -23.94 12.34
CA VAL A 160 18.87 -24.19 10.93
C VAL A 160 17.52 -24.90 10.78
N ALA A 161 17.22 -25.88 11.63
CA ALA A 161 15.93 -26.58 11.59
C ALA A 161 14.79 -25.64 11.99
N ALA A 162 15.01 -24.77 12.98
CA ALA A 162 14.07 -23.73 13.37
C ALA A 162 13.83 -22.71 12.24
N TYR A 163 14.89 -22.30 11.53
CA TYR A 163 14.78 -21.40 10.38
C TYR A 163 14.03 -22.05 9.21
N LEU A 164 14.34 -23.31 8.88
CA LEU A 164 13.63 -24.05 7.82
C LEU A 164 12.15 -24.25 8.15
N LEU A 165 11.81 -24.51 9.42
CA LEU A 165 10.43 -24.57 9.89
C LEU A 165 9.73 -23.22 9.73
N ALA A 166 10.38 -22.13 10.12
CA ALA A 166 9.84 -20.78 9.91
C ALA A 166 9.62 -20.48 8.42
N LEU A 167 10.60 -20.77 7.58
CA LEU A 167 10.52 -20.54 6.14
C LEU A 167 9.40 -21.34 5.49
N SER A 168 9.27 -22.64 5.80
CA SER A 168 8.24 -23.49 5.21
C SER A 168 6.81 -23.05 5.58
N THR A 169 6.59 -22.63 6.84
CA THR A 169 5.28 -22.12 7.26
C THR A 169 4.89 -20.83 6.53
N GLN A 170 5.84 -19.92 6.31
CA GLN A 170 5.58 -18.69 5.55
C GLN A 170 5.34 -18.96 4.07
N MET A 171 6.16 -19.82 3.45
CA MET A 171 5.99 -20.20 2.04
C MET A 171 4.65 -20.90 1.79
N LEU A 172 4.22 -21.76 2.70
CA LEU A 172 2.90 -22.38 2.64
C LEU A 172 1.80 -21.31 2.69
N GLY A 173 1.86 -20.37 3.65
CA GLY A 173 0.88 -19.29 3.78
C GLY A 173 0.74 -18.44 2.50
N TYR A 174 1.87 -18.00 1.94
CA TYR A 174 1.86 -17.24 0.69
C TYR A 174 1.41 -18.08 -0.52
N GLY A 175 1.72 -19.38 -0.55
CA GLY A 175 1.25 -20.30 -1.58
C GLY A 175 -0.28 -20.41 -1.59
N TRP A 176 -0.90 -20.61 -0.42
CA TRP A 176 -2.36 -20.63 -0.29
C TRP A 176 -3.00 -19.28 -0.64
N ALA A 177 -2.39 -18.17 -0.24
CA ALA A 177 -2.86 -16.84 -0.62
C ALA A 177 -2.86 -16.65 -2.14
N GLY A 178 -1.87 -17.19 -2.85
CA GLY A 178 -1.80 -17.19 -4.31
C GLY A 178 -2.92 -17.99 -4.97
N ILE A 179 -3.20 -19.20 -4.47
CA ILE A 179 -4.28 -20.06 -4.98
C ILE A 179 -5.65 -19.40 -4.79
N PHE A 180 -5.89 -18.81 -3.62
CA PHE A 180 -7.17 -18.17 -3.30
C PHE A 180 -7.30 -16.74 -3.81
N ARG A 181 -6.27 -16.16 -4.45
CA ARG A 181 -6.30 -14.78 -4.99
C ARG A 181 -7.52 -14.55 -5.89
N ARG A 182 -7.84 -15.50 -6.77
CA ARG A 182 -8.99 -15.40 -7.68
C ARG A 182 -10.33 -15.25 -6.96
N PHE A 183 -10.45 -15.85 -5.78
CA PHE A 183 -11.69 -15.84 -4.99
C PHE A 183 -11.73 -14.69 -3.97
N LEU A 184 -10.60 -14.36 -3.36
CA LEU A 184 -10.51 -13.40 -2.26
C LEU A 184 -10.16 -11.97 -2.68
N VAL A 185 -9.57 -11.79 -3.87
CA VAL A 185 -9.08 -10.50 -4.35
C VAL A 185 -9.76 -10.09 -5.67
N ASP A 186 -9.84 -11.00 -6.63
CA ASP A 186 -10.39 -10.66 -7.96
C ASP A 186 -11.94 -10.60 -7.97
N SER A 187 -12.61 -11.11 -6.91
CA SER A 187 -14.07 -11.06 -6.78
C SER A 187 -14.54 -9.68 -6.26
N PRO A 188 -15.41 -8.96 -6.99
CA PRO A 188 -15.86 -7.62 -6.60
C PRO A 188 -16.78 -7.60 -5.36
N TYR A 189 -17.33 -8.75 -4.97
CA TYR A 189 -18.16 -8.89 -3.76
C TYR A 189 -17.34 -9.14 -2.48
N MET A 190 -16.07 -9.49 -2.62
CA MET A 190 -15.19 -9.73 -1.46
C MET A 190 -14.41 -8.46 -1.14
N TRP A 191 -14.54 -7.97 0.10
CA TRP A 191 -13.85 -6.76 0.55
C TRP A 191 -13.29 -6.92 1.96
N TRP A 192 -12.28 -6.13 2.27
CA TRP A 192 -11.54 -6.17 3.52
C TRP A 192 -11.68 -4.82 4.24
N PRO A 193 -12.64 -4.67 5.17
CA PRO A 193 -12.95 -3.39 5.81
C PRO A 193 -11.74 -2.72 6.47
N GLU A 194 -10.87 -3.52 7.08
CA GLU A 194 -9.65 -3.03 7.75
C GLU A 194 -8.70 -2.32 6.77
N ASN A 195 -8.65 -2.77 5.51
CA ASN A 195 -7.82 -2.15 4.48
C ASN A 195 -8.40 -0.80 4.01
N LEU A 196 -9.72 -0.61 4.06
CA LEU A 196 -10.34 0.67 3.67
C LEU A 196 -9.90 1.83 4.56
N VAL A 197 -9.60 1.56 5.84
CA VAL A 197 -9.06 2.57 6.75
C VAL A 197 -7.67 3.02 6.28
N GLN A 198 -6.83 2.10 5.83
CA GLN A 198 -5.51 2.43 5.29
C GLN A 198 -5.61 3.20 3.97
N VAL A 199 -6.52 2.79 3.08
CA VAL A 199 -6.76 3.46 1.79
C VAL A 199 -7.27 4.88 1.98
N SER A 200 -8.22 5.10 2.88
CA SER A 200 -8.71 6.45 3.16
C SER A 200 -7.60 7.35 3.73
N LEU A 201 -6.71 6.82 4.56
CA LEU A 201 -5.55 7.55 5.08
C LEU A 201 -4.53 7.88 3.97
N PHE A 202 -4.27 6.95 3.04
CA PHE A 202 -3.42 7.22 1.87
C PHE A 202 -3.94 8.37 1.02
N ARG A 203 -5.26 8.39 0.79
CA ARG A 203 -5.94 9.48 0.08
C ARG A 203 -5.78 10.80 0.82
N ALA A 204 -6.04 10.82 2.13
CA ALA A 204 -5.87 12.02 2.94
C ALA A 204 -4.44 12.61 2.85
N PHE A 205 -3.42 11.77 2.69
CA PHE A 205 -2.02 12.22 2.58
C PHE A 205 -1.58 12.69 1.19
N HIS A 206 -2.21 12.22 0.11
CA HIS A 206 -1.77 12.47 -1.26
C HIS A 206 -2.75 13.29 -2.10
N GLU A 207 -4.04 13.28 -1.77
CA GLU A 207 -5.01 14.13 -2.45
C GLU A 207 -4.77 15.59 -2.05
N LYS A 208 -4.52 16.42 -3.06
CA LYS A 208 -4.51 17.88 -2.88
C LYS A 208 -5.96 18.31 -2.71
N GLU A 209 -6.37 18.61 -1.49
CA GLU A 209 -7.70 19.13 -1.21
C GLU A 209 -7.89 20.45 -1.99
N LYS A 210 -8.79 20.45 -2.98
CA LYS A 210 -9.18 21.70 -3.66
C LYS A 210 -9.95 22.53 -2.66
N ARG A 211 -9.25 23.47 -2.00
CA ARG A 211 -9.87 24.40 -1.06
C ARG A 211 -11.04 25.12 -1.75
N PRO A 212 -12.29 24.94 -1.32
CA PRO A 212 -13.37 25.79 -1.78
C PRO A 212 -13.06 27.22 -1.31
N LYS A 213 -13.13 28.21 -2.22
CA LYS A 213 -12.86 29.62 -1.87
C LYS A 213 -13.76 30.01 -0.70
N GLY A 214 -13.16 30.28 0.46
CA GLY A 214 -13.86 30.67 1.70
C GLY A 214 -14.07 29.57 2.74
N GLY A 215 -13.69 28.31 2.48
CA GLY A 215 -13.78 27.20 3.46
C GLY A 215 -12.45 26.90 4.18
N THR A 216 -12.55 26.22 5.32
CA THR A 216 -11.43 25.52 6.00
C THR A 216 -11.21 24.15 5.36
N SER A 217 -9.95 23.70 5.26
CA SER A 217 -9.63 22.33 4.81
C SER A 217 -10.06 21.30 5.87
N ARG A 218 -10.38 20.05 5.50
CA ARG A 218 -10.74 19.00 6.46
C ARG A 218 -9.67 18.82 7.54
N LEU A 219 -8.39 18.97 7.19
CA LEU A 219 -7.25 18.93 8.12
C LEU A 219 -7.13 20.13 9.09
N GLN A 220 -7.88 21.21 8.87
CA GLN A 220 -7.90 22.39 9.76
C GLN A 220 -9.12 22.40 10.69
N PHE A 221 -10.12 21.57 10.40
CA PHE A 221 -11.34 21.46 11.22
C PHE A 221 -11.17 20.46 12.37
N PHE A 222 -10.31 19.45 12.18
CA PHE A 222 -9.85 18.53 13.22
C PHE A 222 -8.58 19.06 13.88
#